data_AF-A0A3S9P0Z6-F1
#
_entry.id   AF-A0A3S9P0Z6-F1
#
_cell.length_a   1.000
_cell.length_b   1.000
_cell.length_c   1.000
_cell.angle_alpha   90.00
_cell.angle_beta   90.00
_cell.angle_gamma   90.00
#
_symmetry.space_group_name_H-M   'P 1'
#
loop_
_entity.id
_entity.type
_entity.pdbx_description
1 polymer ?
#
loop_
_entity_poly.entity_id
_entity_poly.type
_entity_poly.pdbx_seq_one_letter_code
_entity_poly.pdbx_strand_id
1 'polypeptide(L)'
;MKRLSIEELLTKKKYDEVIIVLEERVDKFETVNLEEFLIWASCYEKRGDYEAALHVLSIAYLEEYDSIQLDNEFDRIRTLQENVNQGIIQLGEGLTSSNEISLIKSTFQSLLDHNVYDEALRIWDDIIVQLRGNDIGELWFGNIASNLFQKLDENVIMKLPNRKKLLDTVIYYYISTSKVYDSNYQQALRLRQRSF
;
A
#
# COMPACT_ATOMS: atom_id res chain seq x y z
N MET A 1 -1.64 30.28 11.17
CA MET A 1 -0.70 29.24 11.65
C MET A 1 0.55 29.31 10.78
N LYS A 2 1.75 29.26 11.37
CA LYS A 2 3.01 29.21 10.61
C LYS A 2 3.09 27.82 9.96
N ARG A 3 3.18 27.74 8.62
CA ARG A 3 3.43 26.46 7.93
C ARG A 3 4.81 25.95 8.38
N LEU A 4 4.90 24.68 8.74
CA LEU A 4 6.17 24.03 9.11
C LEU A 4 7.04 23.89 7.87
N SER A 5 8.38 23.89 8.03
CA SER A 5 9.30 23.58 6.93
C SER A 5 9.29 22.08 6.59
N ILE A 6 9.77 21.71 5.40
CA ILE A 6 9.92 20.30 4.99
C ILE A 6 10.76 19.52 6.02
N GLU A 7 11.87 20.09 6.51
CA GLU A 7 12.75 19.49 7.52
C GLU A 7 12.03 19.22 8.85
N GLU A 8 11.20 20.17 9.30
CA GLU A 8 10.40 20.03 10.51
C GLU A 8 9.33 18.94 10.36
N LEU A 9 8.74 18.82 9.18
CA LEU A 9 7.75 17.78 8.85
C LEU A 9 8.41 16.39 8.81
N LEU A 10 9.59 16.27 8.19
CA LEU A 10 10.36 15.02 8.15
C LEU A 10 10.77 14.55 9.54
N THR A 11 11.25 15.46 10.39
CA THR A 11 11.61 15.13 11.79
C THR A 11 10.41 14.58 12.57
N LYS A 12 9.21 15.06 12.25
CA LYS A 12 7.94 14.61 12.84
C LYS A 12 7.32 13.41 12.12
N LYS A 13 7.97 12.85 11.09
CA LYS A 13 7.47 11.75 10.24
C LYS A 13 6.11 12.06 9.61
N LYS A 14 5.85 13.33 9.31
CA LYS A 14 4.61 13.79 8.68
C LYS A 14 4.73 13.73 7.15
N TYR A 15 4.90 12.52 6.62
CA TYR A 15 5.19 12.29 5.20
C TYR A 15 4.08 12.82 4.28
N ASP A 16 2.80 12.65 4.66
CA ASP A 16 1.67 13.16 3.88
C ASP A 16 1.70 14.69 3.74
N GLU A 17 2.09 15.40 4.81
CA GLU A 17 2.22 16.87 4.77
C GLU A 17 3.39 17.30 3.89
N VAL A 18 4.49 16.54 3.85
CA VAL A 18 5.61 16.81 2.94
C VAL A 18 5.19 16.64 1.49
N ILE A 19 4.49 15.54 1.18
CA ILE A 19 3.97 15.24 -0.16
C ILE A 19 3.07 16.38 -0.64
N ILE A 20 2.08 16.80 0.17
CA ILE A 20 1.17 17.90 -0.18
C ILE A 20 1.94 19.20 -0.45
N VAL A 21 2.94 19.52 0.36
CA VAL A 21 3.74 20.75 0.17
C VAL A 21 4.52 20.73 -1.14
N LEU A 22 5.11 19.59 -1.51
CA LEU A 22 5.89 19.46 -2.73
C LEU A 22 5.00 19.38 -3.98
N GLU A 23 3.86 18.69 -3.90
CA GLU A 23 2.81 18.70 -4.94
C GLU A 23 2.30 20.12 -5.21
N GLU A 24 1.92 20.86 -4.15
CA GLU A 24 1.45 22.25 -4.28
C GLU A 24 2.48 23.17 -4.97
N ARG A 25 3.77 22.88 -4.82
CA ARG A 25 4.85 23.68 -5.44
C ARG A 25 4.96 23.39 -6.93
N VAL A 26 4.96 22.12 -7.32
CA VAL A 26 4.95 21.73 -8.74
C VAL A 26 3.69 22.25 -9.44
N ASP A 27 2.53 22.16 -8.81
CA ASP A 27 1.26 22.67 -9.35
C ASP A 27 1.27 24.20 -9.57
N LYS A 28 2.07 24.92 -8.80
CA LYS A 28 2.29 26.37 -8.94
C LYS A 28 3.47 26.72 -9.84
N PHE A 29 4.09 25.73 -10.49
CA PHE A 29 5.29 25.88 -11.31
C PHE A 29 6.47 26.48 -10.54
N GLU A 30 6.52 26.26 -9.22
CA GLU A 30 7.68 26.61 -8.42
C GLU A 30 8.80 25.59 -8.65
N THR A 31 10.05 26.05 -8.65
CA THR A 31 11.21 25.16 -8.82
C THR A 31 11.32 24.19 -7.65
N VAL A 32 11.42 22.90 -7.94
CA VAL A 32 11.74 21.82 -6.99
C VAL A 32 13.09 21.26 -7.41
N ASN A 33 14.06 21.24 -6.50
CA ASN A 33 15.41 20.74 -6.81
C ASN A 33 15.49 19.22 -6.63
N LEU A 34 16.60 18.60 -7.06
CA LEU A 34 16.79 17.15 -6.93
C LEU A 34 16.65 16.66 -5.48
N GLU A 35 17.22 17.35 -4.49
CA GLU A 35 17.12 16.93 -3.09
C GLU A 35 15.65 16.87 -2.62
N GLU A 36 14.85 17.84 -3.03
CA GLU A 36 13.42 17.87 -2.73
C GLU A 36 12.65 16.75 -3.45
N PHE A 37 12.99 16.43 -4.70
CA PHE A 37 12.42 15.26 -5.40
C PHE A 37 12.79 13.94 -4.71
N LEU A 38 14.03 13.78 -4.24
CA LEU A 38 14.48 12.59 -3.52
C LEU A 38 13.76 12.47 -2.17
N ILE A 39 13.58 13.57 -1.44
CA ILE A 39 12.77 13.63 -0.22
C ILE A 39 11.33 13.20 -0.51
N TRP A 40 10.75 13.72 -1.58
CA TRP A 40 9.38 13.41 -1.98
C TRP A 40 9.20 11.93 -2.29
N ALA A 41 10.07 11.35 -3.12
CA ALA A 41 10.06 9.94 -3.43
C ALA A 41 10.26 9.07 -2.17
N SER A 42 11.16 9.48 -1.26
CA SER A 42 11.34 8.78 0.01
C SER A 42 10.08 8.80 0.88
N CYS A 43 9.31 9.89 0.88
CA CYS A 43 8.03 9.95 1.59
C CYS A 43 7.03 8.91 1.06
N TYR A 44 6.92 8.75 -0.26
CA TYR A 44 6.10 7.70 -0.87
C TYR A 44 6.60 6.29 -0.53
N GLU A 45 7.91 6.05 -0.62
CA GLU A 45 8.52 4.78 -0.20
C GLU A 45 8.21 4.44 1.27
N LYS A 46 8.32 5.42 2.19
CA LYS A 46 8.01 5.21 3.60
C LYS A 46 6.55 4.85 3.83
N ARG A 47 5.63 5.31 3.00
CA ARG A 47 4.21 4.91 3.01
C ARG A 47 3.99 3.52 2.40
N GLY A 48 4.99 2.94 1.75
CA GLY A 48 4.90 1.67 1.03
C GLY A 48 4.41 1.81 -0.41
N ASP A 49 4.23 3.04 -0.91
CA ASP A 49 3.75 3.32 -2.26
C ASP A 49 4.96 3.50 -3.20
N TYR A 50 5.51 2.37 -3.65
CA TYR A 50 6.70 2.37 -4.50
C TYR A 50 6.42 2.89 -5.92
N GLU A 51 5.19 2.73 -6.41
CA GLU A 51 4.81 3.18 -7.74
C GLU A 51 4.77 4.71 -7.82
N ALA A 52 4.14 5.38 -6.84
CA ALA A 52 4.18 6.83 -6.75
C ALA A 52 5.60 7.36 -6.53
N ALA A 53 6.42 6.66 -5.73
CA ALA A 53 7.81 7.04 -5.54
C ALA A 53 8.61 7.02 -6.85
N LEU A 54 8.48 5.95 -7.65
CA LEU A 54 9.13 5.85 -8.96
C LEU A 54 8.60 6.91 -9.94
N HIS A 55 7.31 7.23 -9.88
CA HIS A 55 6.73 8.30 -10.69
C HIS A 55 7.36 9.66 -10.37
N VAL A 56 7.53 10.00 -9.08
CA VAL A 56 8.22 11.24 -8.67
C VAL A 56 9.66 11.28 -9.17
N LEU A 57 10.41 10.18 -9.03
CA LEU A 57 11.78 10.11 -9.54
C LEU A 57 11.83 10.23 -11.07
N SER A 58 10.83 9.71 -11.79
CA SER A 58 10.72 9.87 -13.25
C SER A 58 10.55 11.32 -13.69
N ILE A 59 9.86 12.14 -12.88
CA ILE A 59 9.74 13.59 -13.10
C ILE A 59 11.09 14.27 -12.86
N ALA A 60 11.83 13.86 -11.81
CA ALA A 60 13.14 14.43 -11.51
C ALA A 60 14.14 14.28 -12.68
N TYR A 61 14.05 13.20 -13.46
CA TYR A 61 14.87 13.01 -14.67
C TYR A 61 14.62 14.05 -15.76
N LEU A 62 13.45 14.71 -15.78
CA LEU A 62 13.17 15.80 -16.72
C LEU A 62 13.97 17.07 -16.37
N GLU A 63 14.27 17.26 -15.08
CA GLU A 63 15.00 18.41 -14.57
C GLU A 63 16.51 18.12 -14.49
N GLU A 64 16.91 16.89 -14.15
CA GLU A 64 18.31 16.48 -13.97
C GLU A 64 18.62 15.10 -14.59
N TYR A 65 18.94 15.08 -15.89
CA TYR A 65 19.10 13.86 -16.70
C TYR A 65 20.40 13.03 -16.42
N ASP A 66 21.41 13.57 -15.72
CA ASP A 66 22.73 12.92 -15.55
C ASP A 66 23.16 12.85 -14.07
N SER A 67 22.25 12.38 -13.21
CA SER A 67 22.49 12.25 -11.78
C SER A 67 22.63 10.78 -11.36
N ILE A 68 23.87 10.38 -11.03
CA ILE A 68 24.17 9.05 -10.46
C ILE A 68 23.36 8.80 -9.19
N GLN A 69 23.10 9.84 -8.40
CA GLN A 69 22.29 9.72 -7.18
C GLN A 69 20.84 9.36 -7.52
N LEU A 70 20.28 9.99 -8.55
CA LEU A 70 18.93 9.70 -9.03
C LEU A 70 18.82 8.27 -9.56
N ASP A 71 19.80 7.83 -10.36
CA ASP A 71 19.87 6.45 -10.87
C ASP A 71 19.88 5.41 -9.75
N ASN A 72 20.72 5.62 -8.76
CA ASN A 72 20.84 4.70 -7.62
C ASN A 72 19.54 4.60 -6.82
N GLU A 73 18.87 5.74 -6.57
CA GLU A 73 17.59 5.73 -5.84
C GLU A 73 16.46 5.13 -6.67
N PHE A 74 16.40 5.40 -7.97
CA PHE A 74 15.41 4.81 -8.86
C PHE A 74 15.55 3.28 -8.91
N ASP A 75 16.77 2.78 -9.12
CA ASP A 75 17.04 1.34 -9.15
C ASP A 75 16.73 0.68 -7.80
N ARG A 76 17.07 1.33 -6.67
CA ARG A 76 16.78 0.81 -5.33
C ARG A 76 15.28 0.64 -5.10
N ILE A 77 14.47 1.65 -5.43
CA ILE A 77 13.01 1.58 -5.26
C ILE A 77 12.41 0.57 -6.23
N ARG A 78 12.90 0.50 -7.47
CA ARG A 78 12.46 -0.51 -8.45
C ARG A 78 12.70 -1.93 -7.92
N THR A 79 13.87 -2.20 -7.34
CA THR A 79 14.16 -3.50 -6.72
C THR A 79 13.20 -3.81 -5.55
N LEU A 80 12.82 -2.82 -4.74
CA LEU A 80 11.82 -3.04 -3.68
C LEU A 80 10.46 -3.43 -4.27
N GLN A 81 10.00 -2.73 -5.32
CA GLN A 81 8.75 -3.06 -6.01
C GLN A 81 8.80 -4.45 -6.65
N GLU A 82 9.91 -4.80 -7.31
CA GLU A 82 10.14 -6.14 -7.86
C GLU A 82 10.09 -7.22 -6.77
N ASN A 83 10.70 -6.98 -5.61
CA ASN A 83 10.67 -7.91 -4.48
C ASN A 83 9.25 -8.10 -3.93
N VAL A 84 8.43 -7.05 -3.87
CA VAL A 84 7.00 -7.19 -3.54
C VAL A 84 6.31 -8.09 -4.55
N ASN A 85 6.51 -7.85 -5.85
CA ASN A 85 5.91 -8.67 -6.92
C ASN A 85 6.37 -10.13 -6.85
N GLN A 86 7.64 -10.39 -6.54
CA GLN A 86 8.14 -11.75 -6.32
C GLN A 86 7.48 -12.42 -5.12
N GLY A 87 7.26 -11.68 -4.02
CA GLY A 87 6.52 -12.20 -2.86
C GLY A 87 5.08 -12.58 -3.23
N ILE A 88 4.43 -11.82 -4.11
CA ILE A 88 3.07 -12.12 -4.59
C ILE A 88 3.08 -13.42 -5.40
N ILE A 89 4.06 -13.60 -6.27
CA ILE A 89 4.25 -14.83 -7.04
C ILE A 89 4.44 -16.03 -6.11
N GLN A 90 5.33 -15.91 -5.12
CA GLN A 90 5.61 -16.95 -4.12
C GLN A 90 4.35 -17.33 -3.31
N LEU A 91 3.52 -16.34 -2.93
CA LEU A 91 2.22 -16.62 -2.28
C LEU A 91 1.31 -17.47 -3.18
N GLY A 92 1.26 -17.18 -4.49
CA GLY A 92 0.52 -17.99 -5.46
C GLY A 92 1.03 -19.41 -5.62
N GLU A 93 2.33 -19.61 -5.44
CA GLU A 93 3.00 -20.93 -5.42
C GLU A 93 2.78 -21.69 -4.10
N GLY A 94 2.14 -21.06 -3.12
CA GLY A 94 1.80 -21.66 -1.82
C GLY A 94 2.87 -21.47 -0.74
N LEU A 95 3.90 -20.67 -0.99
CA LEU A 95 4.84 -20.28 0.07
C LEU A 95 4.15 -19.29 1.00
N THR A 96 4.33 -19.45 2.31
CA THR A 96 3.78 -18.52 3.33
C THR A 96 4.85 -17.74 4.10
N SER A 97 6.13 -18.04 3.83
CA SER A 97 7.28 -17.40 4.48
C SER A 97 8.46 -17.24 3.54
N SER A 98 8.96 -16.01 3.42
CA SER A 98 10.20 -15.62 2.74
C SER A 98 10.53 -14.17 3.12
N ASN A 99 11.67 -13.65 2.63
CA ASN A 99 12.00 -12.23 2.79
C ASN A 99 11.02 -11.36 2.01
N GLU A 100 10.64 -11.79 0.80
CA GLU A 100 9.71 -11.07 -0.07
C GLU A 100 8.29 -11.04 0.52
N ILE A 101 7.83 -12.14 1.11
CA ILE A 101 6.55 -12.19 1.82
C ILE A 101 6.59 -11.32 3.10
N SER A 102 7.74 -11.26 3.77
CA SER A 102 7.92 -10.37 4.92
C SER A 102 7.88 -8.90 4.50
N LEU A 103 8.45 -8.57 3.33
CA LEU A 103 8.35 -7.25 2.73
C LEU A 103 6.89 -6.89 2.46
N ILE A 104 6.10 -7.77 1.82
CA ILE A 104 4.65 -7.57 1.61
C ILE A 104 3.93 -7.21 2.92
N LYS A 105 4.19 -7.94 4.00
CA LYS A 105 3.57 -7.66 5.32
C LYS A 105 3.91 -6.24 5.79
N SER A 106 5.18 -5.84 5.70
CA SER A 106 5.61 -4.50 6.09
C SER A 106 5.03 -3.40 5.19
N THR A 107 4.93 -3.66 3.87
CA THR A 107 4.34 -2.74 2.90
C THR A 107 2.86 -2.52 3.20
N PHE A 108 2.08 -3.58 3.39
CA PHE A 108 0.67 -3.47 3.81
C PHE A 108 0.50 -2.71 5.12
N GLN A 109 1.34 -2.99 6.13
CA GLN A 109 1.27 -2.28 7.40
C GLN A 109 1.50 -0.78 7.19
N SER A 110 2.51 -0.41 6.40
CA SER A 110 2.79 1.00 6.14
C SER A 110 1.66 1.69 5.35
N LEU A 111 1.14 1.03 4.31
CA LEU A 111 0.03 1.58 3.52
C LEU A 111 -1.20 1.82 4.39
N LEU A 112 -1.53 0.88 5.28
CA LEU A 112 -2.64 1.01 6.22
C LEU A 112 -2.41 2.12 7.25
N ASP A 113 -1.20 2.24 7.80
CA ASP A 113 -0.85 3.28 8.79
C ASP A 113 -0.91 4.69 8.19
N HIS A 114 -0.66 4.82 6.88
CA HIS A 114 -0.70 6.09 6.14
C HIS A 114 -1.97 6.26 5.29
N ASN A 115 -3.01 5.44 5.54
CA ASN A 115 -4.31 5.51 4.85
C ASN A 115 -4.25 5.40 3.31
N VAL A 116 -3.25 4.73 2.76
CA VAL A 116 -3.08 4.51 1.32
C VAL A 116 -3.85 3.27 0.87
N TYR A 117 -5.18 3.35 0.97
CA TYR A 117 -6.06 2.19 0.80
C TYR A 117 -6.18 1.70 -0.64
N ASP A 118 -6.05 2.59 -1.62
CA ASP A 118 -6.16 2.23 -3.04
C ASP A 118 -5.00 1.32 -3.47
N GLU A 119 -3.78 1.67 -3.08
CA GLU A 119 -2.59 0.86 -3.36
C GLU A 119 -2.60 -0.45 -2.56
N ALA A 120 -3.05 -0.42 -1.31
CA ALA A 120 -3.23 -1.65 -0.53
C ALA A 120 -4.27 -2.59 -1.18
N LEU A 121 -5.36 -2.05 -1.73
CA LEU A 121 -6.35 -2.81 -2.48
C LEU A 121 -5.78 -3.38 -3.78
N ARG A 122 -4.94 -2.63 -4.49
CA ARG A 122 -4.27 -3.10 -5.70
C ARG A 122 -3.39 -4.32 -5.40
N ILE A 123 -2.51 -4.21 -4.41
CA ILE A 123 -1.64 -5.33 -3.99
C ILE A 123 -2.49 -6.52 -3.51
N TRP A 124 -3.57 -6.26 -2.78
CA TRP A 124 -4.50 -7.32 -2.37
C TRP A 124 -5.08 -8.06 -3.57
N ASP A 125 -5.57 -7.34 -4.57
CA ASP A 125 -6.14 -7.93 -5.78
C ASP A 125 -5.09 -8.71 -6.58
N ASP A 126 -3.86 -8.20 -6.68
CA ASP A 126 -2.74 -8.91 -7.32
C ASP A 126 -2.45 -10.25 -6.62
N ILE A 127 -2.47 -10.28 -5.28
CA ILE A 127 -2.36 -11.54 -4.51
C ILE A 127 -3.52 -12.47 -4.83
N ILE A 128 -4.77 -11.99 -4.81
CA ILE A 128 -5.94 -12.85 -5.06
C ILE A 128 -5.90 -13.45 -6.47
N VAL A 129 -5.52 -12.67 -7.48
CA VAL A 129 -5.34 -13.16 -8.86
C VAL A 129 -4.29 -14.26 -8.90
N GLN A 130 -3.16 -14.05 -8.23
CA GLN A 130 -2.04 -14.97 -8.27
C GLN A 130 -2.29 -16.28 -7.50
N LEU A 131 -3.16 -16.25 -6.47
CA LEU A 131 -3.61 -17.45 -5.75
C LEU A 131 -4.47 -18.39 -6.61
N ARG A 132 -5.08 -17.90 -7.71
CA ARG A 132 -5.90 -18.72 -8.63
C ARG A 132 -6.99 -19.54 -7.92
N GLY A 133 -7.58 -18.97 -6.87
CA GLY A 133 -8.62 -19.61 -6.07
C GLY A 133 -8.13 -20.31 -4.80
N ASN A 134 -6.82 -20.56 -4.66
CA ASN A 134 -6.24 -21.10 -3.42
C ASN A 134 -6.42 -20.13 -2.25
N ASP A 135 -6.35 -20.66 -1.02
CA ASP A 135 -6.47 -19.88 0.21
C ASP A 135 -5.11 -19.72 0.89
N ILE A 136 -4.89 -18.56 1.51
CA ILE A 136 -3.81 -18.35 2.48
C ILE A 136 -4.40 -18.53 3.88
N GLY A 137 -4.05 -19.64 4.55
CA GLY A 137 -4.54 -19.96 5.89
C GLY A 137 -3.94 -19.12 7.02
N GLU A 138 -3.00 -18.23 6.69
CA GLU A 138 -2.24 -17.43 7.65
C GLU A 138 -3.05 -16.27 8.24
N LEU A 139 -3.02 -16.13 9.58
CA LEU A 139 -3.77 -15.10 10.29
C LEU A 139 -3.40 -13.67 9.90
N TRP A 140 -2.15 -13.41 9.51
CA TRP A 140 -1.70 -12.08 9.11
C TRP A 140 -2.43 -11.60 7.85
N PHE A 141 -2.72 -12.51 6.92
CA PHE A 141 -3.44 -12.18 5.68
C PHE A 141 -4.91 -11.86 5.97
N GLY A 142 -5.51 -12.64 6.86
CA GLY A 142 -6.83 -12.35 7.44
C GLY A 142 -6.92 -11.00 8.14
N ASN A 143 -5.86 -10.62 8.87
CA ASN A 143 -5.80 -9.33 9.57
C ASN A 143 -5.75 -8.15 8.59
N ILE A 144 -4.97 -8.26 7.52
CA ILE A 144 -4.93 -7.26 6.44
C ILE A 144 -6.31 -7.10 5.80
N ALA A 145 -6.95 -8.21 5.43
CA ALA A 145 -8.30 -8.21 4.86
C ALA A 145 -9.30 -7.51 5.78
N SER A 146 -9.25 -7.81 7.07
CA SER A 146 -10.09 -7.20 8.10
C SER A 146 -9.84 -5.69 8.24
N ASN A 147 -8.59 -5.24 8.16
CA ASN A 147 -8.25 -3.82 8.21
C ASN A 147 -8.78 -3.09 6.98
N LEU A 148 -8.57 -3.63 5.78
CA LEU A 148 -9.12 -3.07 4.53
C LEU A 148 -10.65 -2.98 4.61
N PHE A 149 -11.31 -4.06 5.02
CA PHE A 149 -12.76 -4.10 5.18
C PHE A 149 -13.31 -3.01 6.10
N GLN A 150 -12.63 -2.75 7.23
CA GLN A 150 -13.08 -1.75 8.20
C GLN A 150 -12.88 -0.31 7.72
N LYS A 151 -11.95 -0.08 6.78
CA LYS A 151 -11.59 1.26 6.30
C LYS A 151 -12.33 1.65 5.02
N LEU A 152 -12.76 0.67 4.24
CA LEU A 152 -13.44 0.89 2.97
C LEU A 152 -14.94 1.09 3.15
N ASP A 153 -15.51 2.00 2.36
CA ASP A 153 -16.96 2.19 2.29
C ASP A 153 -17.65 0.92 1.73
N GLU A 154 -18.85 0.62 2.23
CA GLU A 154 -19.64 -0.54 1.78
C GLU A 154 -19.85 -0.54 0.26
N ASN A 155 -20.08 0.62 -0.35
CA ASN A 155 -20.28 0.73 -1.80
C ASN A 155 -19.00 0.43 -2.59
N VAL A 156 -17.84 0.77 -2.04
CA VAL A 156 -16.54 0.43 -2.65
C VAL A 156 -16.35 -1.08 -2.60
N ILE A 157 -16.52 -1.69 -1.42
CA ILE A 157 -16.42 -3.14 -1.22
C ILE A 157 -17.34 -3.89 -2.20
N MET A 158 -18.58 -3.45 -2.36
CA MET A 158 -19.54 -4.11 -3.25
C MET A 158 -19.19 -4.00 -4.73
N LYS A 159 -18.37 -3.03 -5.13
CA LYS A 159 -17.89 -2.85 -6.51
C LYS A 159 -16.57 -3.58 -6.79
N LEU A 160 -15.84 -4.05 -5.78
CA LEU A 160 -14.58 -4.76 -5.97
C LEU A 160 -14.79 -6.05 -6.79
N PRO A 161 -13.94 -6.32 -7.80
CA PRO A 161 -14.02 -7.56 -8.60
C PRO A 161 -13.91 -8.82 -7.74
N ASN A 162 -13.00 -8.81 -6.77
CA ASN A 162 -12.70 -9.95 -5.90
C ASN A 162 -13.38 -9.84 -4.51
N ARG A 163 -14.47 -9.07 -4.39
CA ARG A 163 -15.13 -8.81 -3.09
C ARG A 163 -15.49 -10.08 -2.32
N LYS A 164 -15.86 -11.17 -3.01
CA LYS A 164 -16.21 -12.44 -2.36
C LYS A 164 -15.02 -13.00 -1.59
N LYS A 165 -13.83 -12.97 -2.20
CA LYS A 165 -12.60 -13.44 -1.57
C LYS A 165 -12.20 -12.57 -0.40
N LEU A 166 -12.27 -11.25 -0.54
CA LEU A 166 -12.08 -10.32 0.59
C LEU A 166 -12.99 -10.66 1.77
N LEU A 167 -14.30 -10.76 1.53
CA LEU A 167 -15.29 -11.04 2.57
C LEU A 167 -15.08 -12.44 3.19
N ASP A 168 -14.78 -13.46 2.38
CA ASP A 168 -14.52 -14.82 2.86
C ASP A 168 -13.26 -14.86 3.74
N THR A 169 -12.19 -14.15 3.36
CA THR A 169 -10.98 -14.03 4.18
C THR A 169 -11.22 -13.27 5.48
N VAL A 170 -12.03 -12.20 5.47
CA VAL A 170 -12.46 -11.48 6.68
C VAL A 170 -13.24 -12.43 7.60
N ILE A 171 -14.25 -13.12 7.09
CA ILE A 171 -15.06 -14.08 7.86
C ILE A 171 -14.16 -15.16 8.47
N TYR A 172 -13.25 -15.73 7.70
CA TYR A 172 -12.27 -16.70 8.18
C TYR A 172 -11.39 -16.15 9.31
N TYR A 173 -10.90 -14.91 9.19
CA TYR A 173 -10.11 -14.26 10.24
C TYR A 173 -10.89 -14.12 11.55
N TYR A 174 -12.14 -13.65 11.49
CA TYR A 174 -12.97 -13.48 12.68
C TYR A 174 -13.33 -14.82 13.34
N ILE A 175 -13.57 -15.88 12.56
CA ILE A 175 -13.77 -17.23 13.09
C ILE A 175 -12.47 -17.72 13.76
N SER A 176 -11.35 -17.64 13.05
CA SER A 176 -10.05 -18.15 13.50
C SER A 176 -9.50 -17.39 14.72
N THR A 177 -9.95 -16.16 14.94
CA THR A 177 -9.60 -15.34 16.11
C THR A 177 -10.68 -15.29 17.19
N SER A 178 -11.74 -16.12 17.08
CA SER A 178 -12.85 -16.18 18.04
C SER A 178 -13.59 -14.85 18.26
N LYS A 179 -13.64 -13.99 17.23
CA LYS A 179 -14.28 -12.67 17.25
C LYS A 179 -15.65 -12.65 16.53
N VAL A 180 -16.33 -13.79 16.41
CA VAL A 180 -17.62 -13.92 15.69
C VAL A 180 -18.77 -13.08 16.25
N TYR A 181 -18.61 -12.51 17.45
CA TYR A 181 -19.58 -11.60 18.06
C TYR A 181 -19.35 -10.13 17.69
N ASP A 182 -18.26 -9.82 16.97
CA ASP A 182 -17.94 -8.48 16.51
C ASP A 182 -18.95 -8.00 15.46
N SER A 183 -19.35 -6.72 15.52
CA SER A 183 -20.27 -6.13 14.54
C SER A 183 -19.74 -6.20 13.11
N ASN A 184 -18.42 -6.11 12.94
CA ASN A 184 -17.77 -6.19 11.64
C ASN A 184 -17.89 -7.59 11.03
N TYR A 185 -17.88 -8.65 11.85
CA TYR A 185 -18.14 -10.01 11.37
C TYR A 185 -19.57 -10.14 10.83
N GLN A 186 -20.55 -9.65 11.58
CA GLN A 186 -21.96 -9.68 11.17
C GLN A 186 -22.18 -8.85 9.89
N GLN A 187 -21.52 -7.70 9.77
CA GLN A 187 -21.55 -6.88 8.56
C GLN A 187 -20.93 -7.62 7.36
N ALA A 188 -19.76 -8.24 7.53
CA ALA A 188 -19.10 -9.01 6.47
C ALA A 188 -19.98 -10.17 5.98
N LEU A 189 -20.62 -10.92 6.90
CA LEU A 189 -21.60 -11.96 6.55
C LEU A 189 -22.78 -11.41 5.75
N ARG A 190 -23.36 -10.29 6.18
CA ARG A 190 -24.48 -9.64 5.49
C ARG A 190 -24.11 -9.26 4.05
N LEU A 191 -22.93 -8.66 3.86
CA LEU A 191 -22.45 -8.27 2.52
C LEU A 191 -22.12 -9.47 1.65
N ARG A 192 -21.61 -10.53 2.26
CA ARG A 192 -21.33 -11.78 1.56
C ARG A 192 -22.61 -12.46 1.05
N GLN A 193 -23.69 -12.37 1.81
CA GLN A 193 -25.03 -12.87 1.44
C GLN A 193 -25.75 -12.01 0.39
N ARG A 194 -25.40 -10.73 0.26
CA ARG A 194 -25.91 -9.84 -0.79
C ARG A 194 -25.18 -9.99 -2.14
N SER A 195 -24.08 -10.73 -2.15
CA SER A 195 -23.25 -10.91 -3.35
C SER A 195 -23.70 -12.07 -4.25
N PHE A 196 -24.97 -12.51 -4.11
CA PHE A 196 -25.64 -13.51 -4.93
C PHE A 196 -26.52 -12.84 -6.00
#